data_AF-A0A2V7TRK6-F1
#
_entry.id   AF-A0A2V7TRK6-F1
#
_cell.length_a   1.000
_cell.length_b   1.000
_cell.length_c   1.000
_cell.angle_alpha   90.00
_cell.angle_beta   90.00
_cell.angle_gamma   90.00
#
_symmetry.space_group_name_H-M   'P 1'
#
loop_
_entity.id
_entity.type
_entity.pdbx_description
1 polymer ?
#
loop_
_entity_poly.entity_id
_entity_poly.type
_entity_poly.pdbx_seq_one_letter_code
_entity_poly.pdbx_strand_id
1 'polypeptide(L)'
;MYTSSLSVGSVHMQAQLSRSIPTWVPQTIEHAVGRSRIRHSQIIESPRSARWDVIVEFQDGTEVLAWVDTDHQTPQGVEAVVRQALYDAGLL
;
A
#
# COMPACT_ATOMS: atom_id res chain seq x y z
N MET A 1 -4.83 51.32 20.35
CA MET A 1 -5.05 49.87 20.27
C MET A 1 -5.59 49.56 18.89
N TYR A 2 -4.79 48.92 18.03
CA TYR A 2 -5.23 48.47 16.71
C TYR A 2 -5.03 46.96 16.64
N THR A 3 -6.11 46.22 16.52
CA THR A 3 -6.12 44.75 16.40
C THR A 3 -6.13 44.41 14.91
N SER A 4 -5.00 43.95 14.38
CA SER A 4 -4.96 43.34 13.04
C SER A 4 -5.29 41.85 13.19
N SER A 5 -6.54 41.47 12.94
CA SER A 5 -6.93 40.08 12.75
C SER A 5 -6.44 39.61 11.38
N LEU A 6 -5.31 38.91 11.37
CA LEU A 6 -4.86 38.14 10.23
C LEU A 6 -5.78 36.92 10.09
N SER A 7 -6.68 36.98 9.11
CA SER A 7 -7.40 35.80 8.61
C SER A 7 -6.38 34.86 7.99
N VAL A 8 -5.93 33.86 8.76
CA VAL A 8 -5.17 32.74 8.20
C VAL A 8 -6.10 31.99 7.27
N GLY A 9 -5.79 32.09 5.99
CA GLY A 9 -6.53 31.50 4.89
C GLY A 9 -6.81 30.03 5.15
N SER A 10 -8.01 29.64 4.74
CA SER A 10 -8.52 28.29 4.62
C SER A 10 -7.38 27.30 4.37
N VAL A 11 -7.10 26.49 5.38
CA VAL A 11 -6.39 25.23 5.20
C VAL A 11 -7.20 24.51 4.13
N HIS A 12 -6.66 24.44 2.91
CA HIS A 12 -7.19 23.58 1.89
C HIS A 12 -7.34 22.22 2.57
N MET A 13 -8.59 21.80 2.77
CA MET A 13 -8.91 20.39 2.93
C MET A 13 -8.29 19.73 1.70
N GLN A 14 -7.04 19.28 1.82
CA GLN A 14 -6.55 18.19 1.00
C GLN A 14 -7.65 17.15 1.13
N ALA A 15 -8.36 16.93 0.03
CA ALA A 15 -9.28 15.82 -0.08
C ALA A 15 -8.45 14.58 0.28
N GLN A 16 -8.55 14.19 1.54
CA GLN A 16 -7.98 12.98 2.07
C GLN A 16 -8.82 11.90 1.42
N LEU A 17 -8.45 11.57 0.18
CA LEU A 17 -8.91 10.40 -0.53
C LEU A 17 -8.35 9.22 0.25
N SER A 18 -8.94 8.92 1.40
CA SER A 18 -8.90 7.60 2.00
C SER A 18 -9.66 6.71 1.02
N ARG A 19 -9.01 6.33 -0.08
CA ARG A 19 -9.56 5.31 -0.96
C ARG A 19 -9.34 4.02 -0.21
N SER A 20 -10.38 3.58 0.51
CA SER A 20 -10.39 2.27 1.15
C SER A 20 -9.76 1.25 0.20
N ILE A 21 -8.67 0.61 0.65
CA ILE A 21 -7.93 -0.35 -0.16
C ILE A 21 -8.95 -1.35 -0.74
N PRO A 22 -9.04 -1.47 -2.07
CA PRO A 22 -10.06 -2.30 -2.68
C PRO A 22 -9.98 -3.76 -2.21
N THR A 23 -11.13 -4.41 -2.04
CA THR A 23 -11.21 -5.80 -1.54
C THR A 23 -10.53 -6.82 -2.45
N TRP A 24 -10.25 -6.48 -3.71
CA TRP A 24 -9.49 -7.33 -4.63
C TRP A 24 -7.99 -7.34 -4.31
N VAL A 25 -7.44 -6.30 -3.65
CA VAL A 25 -5.99 -6.18 -3.42
C VAL A 25 -5.45 -7.33 -2.54
N PRO A 26 -6.05 -7.65 -1.38
CA PRO A 26 -5.62 -8.81 -0.60
C PRO A 26 -5.73 -10.12 -1.38
N GLN A 27 -6.77 -10.29 -2.20
CA GLN A 27 -6.98 -11.51 -3.00
C GLN A 27 -5.88 -11.67 -4.06
N THR A 28 -5.48 -10.58 -4.72
CA THR A 28 -4.38 -10.57 -5.68
C THR A 28 -3.05 -10.90 -5.01
N ILE A 29 -2.79 -10.37 -3.80
CA ILE A 29 -1.57 -10.70 -3.03
C ILE A 29 -1.57 -12.19 -2.65
N GLU A 30 -2.67 -12.71 -2.11
CA GLU A 30 -2.81 -14.13 -1.78
C GLU A 30 -2.61 -15.04 -3.00
N HIS A 31 -3.10 -14.61 -4.18
CA HIS A 31 -2.90 -15.33 -5.44
C HIS A 31 -1.44 -15.30 -5.90
N ALA A 32 -0.79 -14.12 -5.86
CA ALA A 32 0.59 -13.94 -6.29
C ALA A 32 1.60 -14.73 -5.42
N VAL A 33 1.36 -14.79 -4.11
CA VAL A 33 2.25 -15.42 -3.13
C VAL A 33 1.94 -16.91 -2.94
N GLY A 34 0.66 -17.29 -3.08
CA GLY A 34 0.13 -18.58 -2.68
C GLY A 34 -0.33 -18.55 -1.22
N ARG A 35 -1.65 -18.48 -1.01
CA ARG A 35 -2.30 -18.32 0.31
C ARG A 35 -1.79 -19.24 1.43
N SER A 36 -1.40 -20.48 1.11
CA SER A 36 -0.91 -21.45 2.11
C SER A 36 0.44 -21.07 2.73
N ARG A 37 1.20 -20.18 2.08
CA ARG A 37 2.52 -19.73 2.55
C ARG A 37 2.45 -18.49 3.45
N ILE A 38 1.33 -17.76 3.41
CA ILE A 38 1.13 -16.51 4.13
C ILE A 38 0.71 -16.80 5.57
N ARG A 39 1.39 -16.18 6.53
CA ARG A 39 0.98 -16.10 7.93
C ARG A 39 0.13 -14.85 8.17
N HIS A 40 0.58 -13.72 7.64
CA HIS A 40 -0.10 -12.44 7.74
C HIS A 40 0.18 -11.58 6.52
N SER A 41 -0.76 -10.73 6.12
CA SER A 41 -0.51 -9.69 5.12
C SER A 41 -1.19 -8.39 5.52
N GLN A 42 -0.52 -7.28 5.25
CA GLN A 42 -0.99 -5.94 5.57
C GLN A 42 -0.78 -5.03 4.36
N ILE A 43 -1.77 -4.19 4.07
CA ILE A 43 -1.66 -3.13 3.07
C ILE A 43 -1.91 -1.80 3.77
N ILE A 44 -0.99 -0.86 3.62
CA ILE A 44 -1.05 0.47 4.23
C ILE A 44 -1.05 1.50 3.11
N GLU A 45 -2.04 2.39 3.08
CA GLU A 45 -2.04 3.52 2.16
C GLU A 45 -1.10 4.60 2.69
N SER A 46 -0.08 4.94 1.91
CA SER A 46 0.91 5.96 2.25
C SER A 46 0.26 7.37 2.14
N PRO A 47 0.17 8.14 3.24
CA PRO A 47 -0.61 9.38 3.29
C PRO A 47 -0.04 10.53 2.45
N ARG A 48 1.19 10.40 1.95
CA ARG A 48 1.90 11.45 1.20
C ARG A 48 2.05 11.17 -0.30
N SER A 49 1.83 9.95 -0.74
CA SER A 49 2.18 9.51 -2.11
C SER A 49 1.08 8.72 -2.82
N ALA A 50 -0.07 8.48 -2.17
CA ALA A 50 -1.14 7.64 -2.71
C ALA A 50 -0.69 6.23 -3.14
N ARG A 51 0.49 5.79 -2.67
CA ARG A 51 1.05 4.44 -2.86
C ARG A 51 0.51 3.50 -1.80
N TRP A 52 0.54 2.20 -2.08
CA TRP A 52 0.31 1.18 -1.07
C TRP A 52 1.61 0.51 -0.66
N ASP A 53 1.84 0.42 0.64
CA ASP A 53 2.88 -0.41 1.25
C ASP A 53 2.28 -1.77 1.57
N VAL A 54 2.80 -2.81 0.91
CA VAL A 54 2.36 -4.20 1.05
C VAL A 54 3.41 -4.93 1.87
N ILE A 55 2.96 -5.54 2.97
CA ILE A 55 3.77 -6.35 3.87
C ILE A 55 3.21 -7.77 3.82
N VAL A 56 4.07 -8.75 3.56
CA VAL A 56 3.69 -10.17 3.55
C VAL A 56 4.62 -10.93 4.48
N GLU A 57 4.06 -11.46 5.56
CA GLU A 57 4.74 -12.34 6.50
C GLU A 57 4.44 -13.80 6.17
N PHE A 58 5.49 -14.61 6.06
CA PHE A 58 5.43 -16.03 5.74
C PHE A 58 5.41 -16.89 7.01
N GLN A 59 5.01 -18.16 6.85
CA GLN A 59 4.96 -19.14 7.95
C GLN A 59 6.32 -19.42 8.59
N ASP A 60 7.42 -19.27 7.84
CA ASP A 60 8.80 -19.44 8.32
C ASP A 60 9.37 -18.19 9.01
N GLY A 61 8.58 -17.11 9.11
CA GLY A 61 8.98 -15.83 9.69
C GLY A 61 9.67 -14.89 8.71
N THR A 62 9.79 -15.25 7.43
CA THR A 62 10.27 -14.33 6.40
C THR A 62 9.25 -13.21 6.19
N GLU A 63 9.72 -11.97 6.01
CA GLU A 63 8.88 -10.82 5.67
C GLU A 63 9.33 -10.22 4.34
N VAL A 64 8.36 -9.94 3.47
CA VAL A 64 8.58 -9.28 2.19
C VAL A 64 7.81 -7.96 2.17
N LEU A 65 8.54 -6.91 1.79
CA LEU A 65 8.03 -5.56 1.66
C LEU A 65 7.97 -5.20 0.18
N ALA A 66 6.81 -4.71 -0.27
CA ALA A 66 6.58 -4.30 -1.64
C ALA A 66 5.82 -2.98 -1.68
N TRP A 67 6.06 -2.18 -2.71
CA TRP A 67 5.51 -0.84 -2.84
C TRP A 67 4.78 -0.69 -4.16
N VAL A 68 3.49 -0.41 -4.09
CA VAL A 68 2.62 -0.27 -5.26
C VAL A 68 2.34 1.20 -5.50
N ASP A 69 3.05 1.77 -6.47
CA ASP A 69 2.78 3.12 -6.97
C ASP A 69 1.43 3.18 -7.69
N THR A 70 0.87 4.38 -7.84
CA THR A 70 -0.47 4.60 -8.39
C THR A 70 -0.66 3.98 -9.78
N ASP A 71 0.38 3.99 -10.63
CA ASP A 71 0.35 3.39 -11.98
C ASP A 71 0.22 1.86 -11.96
N HIS A 72 0.57 1.22 -10.84
CA HIS A 72 0.53 -0.22 -10.63
C HIS A 72 -0.67 -0.67 -9.81
N GLN A 73 -1.60 0.23 -9.43
CA GLN A 73 -2.82 -0.08 -8.66
C GLN A 73 -3.91 -0.77 -9.50
N THR A 74 -3.52 -1.83 -10.19
CA THR A 74 -4.37 -2.76 -10.94
C THR A 74 -4.09 -4.18 -10.45
N PRO A 75 -4.98 -5.16 -10.68
CA PRO A 75 -4.70 -6.54 -10.30
C PRO A 75 -3.39 -7.07 -10.88
N GLN A 76 -3.10 -6.79 -12.15
CA GLN A 76 -1.87 -7.22 -12.81
C GLN A 76 -0.64 -6.49 -12.29
N GLY A 77 -0.75 -5.18 -12.01
CA GLY A 77 0.35 -4.38 -11.47
C GLY A 77 0.73 -4.82 -10.05
N VAL A 78 -0.26 -5.03 -9.19
CA VAL A 78 -0.05 -5.55 -7.83
C VAL A 78 0.59 -6.93 -7.87
N GLU A 79 0.08 -7.85 -8.70
CA GLU A 79 0.68 -9.17 -8.85
C GLU A 79 2.14 -9.08 -9.32
N ALA A 80 2.43 -8.26 -10.33
CA ALA A 80 3.78 -8.11 -10.86
C ALA A 80 4.76 -7.56 -9.81
N VAL A 81 4.37 -6.51 -9.09
CA VAL A 81 5.18 -5.90 -8.02
C VAL A 81 5.46 -6.90 -6.89
N VAL A 82 4.43 -7.64 -6.45
CA VAL A 82 4.58 -8.63 -5.39
C VAL A 82 5.49 -9.77 -5.86
N ARG A 83 5.29 -10.31 -7.06
CA ARG A 83 6.13 -11.39 -7.60
C ARG A 83 7.57 -10.96 -7.78
N GLN A 84 7.82 -9.73 -8.21
CA GLN A 84 9.18 -9.18 -8.28
C GLN A 84 9.83 -9.14 -6.90
N ALA A 85 9.12 -8.64 -5.88
CA ALA A 85 9.63 -8.60 -4.51
C ALA A 85 9.95 -10.00 -3.96
N LEU A 86 9.13 -11.01 -4.28
CA LEU A 86 9.41 -12.40 -3.91
C LEU A 86 10.65 -12.95 -4.62
N TYR A 87 10.82 -12.64 -5.90
CA TYR A 87 12.01 -13.04 -6.67
C TYR A 87 13.28 -12.39 -6.09
N ASP A 88 13.23 -11.11 -5.78
CA ASP A 88 14.35 -10.37 -5.18
C ASP A 88 14.72 -10.91 -3.79
N ALA A 89 13.72 -11.44 -3.05
CA ALA A 89 13.91 -12.12 -1.78
C ALA A 89 14.36 -13.60 -1.91
N GLY A 90 14.46 -14.14 -3.13
CA GLY A 90 14.83 -15.55 -3.38
C GLY A 90 13.75 -16.57 -3.02
N LEU A 91 12.48 -16.16 -3.02
CA LEU A 91 11.31 -16.98 -2.62
C LEU A 91 10.50 -17.55 -3.80
N LEU A 92 10.89 -17.18 -5.03
CA LEU A 92 10.36 -17.65 -6.31
C LEU A 92 11.48 -18.20 -7.20
#